data_AF-A0A2V9MMJ4-F1
#
_entry.id   AF-A0A2V9MMJ4-F1
#
_cell.length_a   1.000
_cell.length_b   1.000
_cell.length_c   1.000
_cell.angle_alpha   90.00
_cell.angle_beta   90.00
_cell.angle_gamma   90.00
#
_symmetry.space_group_name_H-M   'P 1'
#
loop_
_entity.id
_entity.type
_entity.pdbx_description
1 polymer ?
#
loop_
_entity_poly.entity_id
_entity_poly.type
_entity_poly.pdbx_seq_one_letter_code
_entity_poly.pdbx_strand_id
1 'polypeptide(L)'
;NTIIDPYETGLSSRFFENAKPKSKSDLVEYDFDRSPKLRVPGDWNSQHESLLFYEGPMWYQRYFSYQKREHVGGYTPFDFEVTDVIVEGENSVVVEVDNTRRADGVPSIHTDWWNYGGLTRSVELMEVPGAFIQDYSLHLAKGGNGRLIEGWVQLNGVASGLEVSVEIPDAGIYYKSPISPSGRADLSINVNDLACGKKPRGKCRDSLELWSPEAPRLYRVTITAEGDTVTDEIGFACTRKLPSAAGAHSPRKTIARCWPGQKSWAQISFASPTIRTTKQ
;
A
#
# COMPACT_ATOMS: atom_id res chain seq x y z
N ASN A 1 5.40 -24.51 -3.74
CA ASN A 1 4.88 -25.73 -3.10
C ASN A 1 3.56 -25.37 -2.45
N THR A 2 2.53 -26.21 -2.59
CA THR A 2 1.15 -25.89 -2.16
C THR A 2 0.44 -27.09 -1.57
N ILE A 3 -0.12 -26.94 -0.37
CA ILE A 3 -0.93 -27.96 0.31
C ILE A 3 -2.37 -27.44 0.43
N ILE A 4 -3.28 -28.17 -0.20
CA ILE A 4 -4.73 -27.99 -0.05
C ILE A 4 -5.11 -28.57 1.32
N ASP A 5 -5.93 -27.87 2.11
CA ASP A 5 -6.34 -28.31 3.45
C ASP A 5 -7.88 -28.41 3.56
N PRO A 6 -8.52 -29.42 2.94
CA PRO A 6 -9.99 -29.54 2.88
C PRO A 6 -10.66 -29.79 4.24
N TYR A 7 -9.87 -30.01 5.29
CA TYR A 7 -10.33 -30.31 6.64
C TYR A 7 -9.98 -29.21 7.65
N GLU A 8 -9.39 -28.09 7.20
CA GLU A 8 -9.02 -26.93 8.02
C GLU A 8 -8.10 -27.28 9.21
N THR A 9 -7.30 -28.34 9.05
CA THR A 9 -6.47 -28.90 10.13
C THR A 9 -5.09 -28.27 10.22
N GLY A 10 -4.61 -27.61 9.18
CA GLY A 10 -3.22 -27.15 9.04
C GLY A 10 -2.76 -26.18 10.13
N LEU A 11 -3.66 -25.37 10.68
CA LEU A 11 -3.39 -24.55 11.86
C LEU A 11 -3.13 -25.40 13.11
N SER A 12 -3.96 -26.42 13.36
CA SER A 12 -3.82 -27.34 14.50
C SER A 12 -2.60 -28.27 14.36
N SER A 13 -2.32 -28.70 13.12
CA SER A 13 -1.19 -29.55 12.73
C SER A 13 0.10 -28.76 12.45
N ARG A 14 0.09 -27.43 12.68
CA ARG A 14 1.23 -26.52 12.59
C ARG A 14 1.96 -26.58 11.23
N PHE A 15 1.22 -26.61 10.13
CA PHE A 15 1.77 -26.66 8.77
C PHE A 15 2.76 -25.51 8.50
N PHE A 16 2.55 -24.36 9.15
CA PHE A 16 3.44 -23.19 9.08
C PHE A 16 4.88 -23.45 9.54
N GLU A 17 5.15 -24.53 10.29
CA GLU A 17 6.51 -24.87 10.74
C GLU A 17 7.34 -25.59 9.67
N ASN A 18 6.71 -26.05 8.58
CA ASN A 18 7.36 -26.85 7.54
C ASN A 18 8.21 -28.00 8.12
N ALA A 19 7.66 -28.65 9.15
CA ALA A 19 8.38 -29.68 9.90
C ALA A 19 8.75 -30.86 8.99
N LYS A 20 9.93 -31.44 9.24
CA LYS A 20 10.39 -32.64 8.53
C LYS A 20 10.51 -33.80 9.53
N PRO A 21 9.91 -34.97 9.26
CA PRO A 21 10.00 -36.11 10.16
C PRO A 21 11.45 -36.58 10.27
N LYS A 22 11.97 -36.63 11.49
CA LYS A 22 13.31 -37.14 11.84
C LYS A 22 13.26 -38.66 12.08
N SER A 23 12.09 -39.19 12.45
CA SER A 23 11.86 -40.60 12.70
C SER A 23 10.54 -41.09 12.08
N LYS A 24 10.37 -42.42 11.97
CA LYS A 24 9.09 -43.03 11.51
C LYS A 24 7.96 -42.95 12.54
N SER A 25 8.26 -42.57 13.78
CA SER A 25 7.27 -42.31 14.84
C SER A 25 6.80 -40.85 14.86
N ASP A 26 7.40 -39.97 14.05
CA ASP A 26 6.99 -38.57 13.97
C ASP A 26 5.74 -38.50 13.07
N LEU A 27 4.60 -38.13 13.66
CA LEU A 27 3.32 -38.01 12.95
C LEU A 27 3.23 -36.69 12.16
N VAL A 28 4.10 -36.54 11.16
CA VAL A 28 4.10 -35.41 10.23
C VAL A 28 3.36 -35.83 8.96
N GLU A 29 2.08 -35.48 8.87
CA GLU A 29 1.17 -35.92 7.79
C GLU A 29 1.27 -35.08 6.50
N TYR A 30 2.24 -34.15 6.43
CA TYR A 30 2.38 -33.19 5.34
C TYR A 30 3.84 -33.07 4.86
N ASP A 31 4.05 -32.78 3.58
CA ASP A 31 5.38 -32.47 3.04
C ASP A 31 5.30 -31.52 1.84
N PHE A 32 5.74 -30.28 2.04
CA PHE A 32 5.76 -29.28 0.97
C PHE A 32 6.69 -29.66 -0.19
N ASP A 33 7.79 -30.38 0.04
CA ASP A 33 8.78 -30.64 -1.03
C ASP A 33 8.24 -31.61 -2.08
N ARG A 34 7.28 -32.46 -1.67
CA ARG A 34 6.54 -33.41 -2.51
C ARG A 34 5.18 -32.88 -2.98
N SER A 35 4.76 -31.72 -2.47
CA SER A 35 3.47 -31.12 -2.80
C SER A 35 3.44 -30.56 -4.24
N PRO A 36 2.25 -30.39 -4.84
CA PRO A 36 2.09 -29.68 -6.11
C PRO A 36 2.68 -28.25 -6.10
N LYS A 37 2.79 -27.67 -7.30
CA LYS A 37 3.26 -26.30 -7.49
C LYS A 37 2.26 -25.51 -8.30
N LEU A 38 1.71 -24.45 -7.71
CA LEU A 38 0.98 -23.39 -8.42
C LEU A 38 1.93 -22.26 -8.84
N ARG A 39 1.56 -21.52 -9.89
CA ARG A 39 2.23 -20.28 -10.27
C ARG A 39 1.78 -19.15 -9.34
N VAL A 40 2.73 -18.31 -8.94
CA VAL A 40 2.54 -17.10 -8.15
C VAL A 40 3.29 -15.97 -8.89
N PRO A 41 2.65 -14.82 -9.19
CA PRO A 41 1.25 -14.50 -8.90
C PRO A 41 0.25 -15.33 -9.70
N GLY A 42 -0.91 -15.61 -9.10
CA GLY A 42 -2.01 -16.31 -9.74
C GLY A 42 -3.03 -16.85 -8.73
N ASP A 43 -4.30 -16.90 -9.12
CA ASP A 43 -5.34 -17.60 -8.37
C ASP A 43 -5.23 -19.13 -8.56
N TRP A 44 -5.82 -19.92 -7.69
CA TRP A 44 -5.82 -21.38 -7.87
C TRP A 44 -6.94 -21.90 -8.77
N ASN A 45 -8.07 -21.21 -8.79
CA ASN A 45 -9.30 -21.61 -9.48
C ASN A 45 -9.12 -21.70 -11.01
N SER A 46 -8.26 -20.87 -11.60
CA SER A 46 -7.94 -20.83 -13.04
C SER A 46 -6.79 -21.74 -13.46
N GLN A 47 -5.98 -22.23 -12.50
CA GLN A 47 -4.76 -22.98 -12.80
C GLN A 47 -4.95 -24.49 -12.91
N HIS A 48 -5.95 -25.05 -12.22
CA HIS A 48 -6.31 -26.46 -12.29
C HIS A 48 -7.83 -26.61 -12.24
N GLU A 49 -8.40 -27.38 -13.17
CA GLU A 49 -9.85 -27.64 -13.26
C GLU A 49 -10.44 -28.22 -11.96
N SER A 50 -9.67 -29.08 -11.27
CA SER A 50 -10.04 -29.65 -9.96
C SER A 50 -10.13 -28.63 -8.82
N LEU A 51 -9.60 -27.41 -9.01
CA LEU A 51 -9.62 -26.31 -8.03
C LEU A 51 -10.63 -25.21 -8.40
N LEU A 52 -11.32 -25.32 -9.55
CA LEU A 52 -12.23 -24.28 -10.05
C LEU A 52 -13.26 -23.85 -9.01
N PHE A 53 -13.85 -24.83 -8.31
CA PHE A 53 -14.87 -24.61 -7.26
C PHE A 53 -14.32 -24.79 -5.83
N TYR A 54 -12.99 -24.81 -5.63
CA TYR A 54 -12.43 -24.89 -4.29
C TYR A 54 -12.50 -23.54 -3.58
N GLU A 55 -13.30 -23.51 -2.52
CA GLU A 55 -13.34 -22.47 -1.49
C GLU A 55 -12.86 -23.09 -0.18
N GLY A 56 -11.82 -22.51 0.45
CA GLY A 56 -11.16 -23.06 1.63
C GLY A 56 -9.68 -22.67 1.73
N PRO A 57 -8.99 -23.07 2.81
CA PRO A 57 -7.59 -22.74 3.03
C PRO A 57 -6.64 -23.52 2.12
N MET A 58 -5.66 -22.80 1.55
CA MET A 58 -4.49 -23.40 0.92
C MET A 58 -3.19 -22.77 1.41
N TRP A 59 -2.25 -23.64 1.74
CA TRP A 59 -0.94 -23.29 2.28
C TRP A 59 0.09 -23.21 1.16
N TYR A 60 0.71 -22.04 0.98
CA TYR A 60 1.81 -21.79 0.04
C TYR A 60 3.15 -21.77 0.79
N GLN A 61 4.17 -22.46 0.28
CA GLN A 61 5.51 -22.48 0.88
C GLN A 61 6.60 -22.01 -0.11
N ARG A 62 7.48 -21.12 0.38
CA ARG A 62 8.69 -20.58 -0.26
C ARG A 62 9.72 -20.18 0.81
N TYR A 63 11.01 -20.32 0.54
CA TYR A 63 12.07 -20.12 1.52
C TYR A 63 12.37 -18.60 1.84
N PHE A 64 11.78 -17.99 2.88
CA PHE A 64 12.23 -16.76 3.64
C PHE A 64 11.47 -16.64 4.99
N SER A 65 11.92 -16.05 6.11
CA SER A 65 11.47 -16.42 7.50
C SER A 65 10.28 -15.62 8.06
N TYR A 66 9.53 -16.18 9.03
CA TYR A 66 8.30 -15.57 9.54
C TYR A 66 7.73 -16.05 10.89
N GLN A 67 6.99 -15.14 11.54
CA GLN A 67 6.03 -15.40 12.61
C GLN A 67 4.64 -14.86 12.25
N LYS A 68 3.58 -15.51 12.76
CA LYS A 68 2.18 -15.24 12.40
C LYS A 68 1.77 -13.76 12.49
N ARG A 69 1.38 -13.21 11.35
CA ARG A 69 0.54 -12.01 11.17
C ARG A 69 -0.70 -12.40 10.35
N GLU A 70 -1.80 -11.67 10.52
CA GLU A 70 -3.06 -11.93 9.82
C GLU A 70 -3.48 -10.67 9.03
N HIS A 71 -4.03 -10.85 7.84
CA HIS A 71 -4.71 -9.81 7.08
C HIS A 71 -6.09 -10.32 6.65
N VAL A 72 -7.11 -9.48 6.77
CA VAL A 72 -8.47 -9.78 6.34
C VAL A 72 -8.87 -8.78 5.26
N GLY A 73 -8.85 -9.24 4.00
CA GLY A 73 -9.21 -8.44 2.84
C GLY A 73 -8.50 -8.92 1.58
N GLY A 74 -9.26 -9.28 0.55
CA GLY A 74 -8.69 -9.73 -0.74
C GLY A 74 -8.26 -8.60 -1.67
N TYR A 75 -8.30 -7.33 -1.21
CA TYR A 75 -8.34 -6.16 -2.11
C TYR A 75 -7.39 -4.99 -1.74
N THR A 76 -7.09 -4.78 -0.47
CA THR A 76 -6.11 -3.77 -0.04
C THR A 76 -4.71 -4.36 -0.01
N PRO A 77 -3.66 -3.65 -0.50
CA PRO A 77 -2.29 -4.04 -0.19
C PRO A 77 -2.05 -3.97 1.32
N PHE A 78 -1.13 -4.78 1.80
CA PHE A 78 -0.73 -4.79 3.20
C PHE A 78 0.75 -5.14 3.31
N ASP A 79 1.39 -4.67 4.39
CA ASP A 79 2.75 -5.05 4.68
C ASP A 79 3.01 -5.38 6.14
N PHE A 80 4.04 -6.20 6.36
CA PHE A 80 4.47 -6.65 7.67
C PHE A 80 6.00 -6.56 7.79
N GLU A 81 6.45 -6.10 8.96
CA GLU A 81 7.87 -6.10 9.31
C GLU A 81 8.30 -7.43 9.93
N VAL A 82 9.43 -7.97 9.46
CA VAL A 82 10.02 -9.26 9.87
C VAL A 82 11.47 -9.16 10.37
N THR A 83 11.98 -7.93 10.57
CA THR A 83 13.34 -7.63 11.05
C THR A 83 13.75 -8.47 12.26
N ASP A 84 12.87 -8.58 13.27
CA ASP A 84 13.15 -9.27 14.53
C ASP A 84 13.16 -10.81 14.43
N VAL A 85 12.77 -11.38 13.28
CA VAL A 85 12.56 -12.83 13.10
C VAL A 85 13.32 -13.41 11.90
N ILE A 86 14.02 -12.57 11.13
CA ILE A 86 14.93 -13.00 10.08
C ILE A 86 16.29 -13.38 10.69
N VAL A 87 16.93 -14.42 10.15
CA VAL A 87 18.24 -14.90 10.61
C VAL A 87 19.25 -14.88 9.46
N GLU A 88 20.55 -14.89 9.76
CA GLU A 88 21.57 -15.08 8.73
C GLU A 88 21.41 -16.46 8.05
N GLY A 89 21.49 -16.49 6.72
CA GLY A 89 21.44 -17.73 5.93
C GLY A 89 20.05 -18.09 5.41
N GLU A 90 19.69 -19.38 5.46
CA GLU A 90 18.41 -19.88 4.94
C GLU A 90 17.26 -19.61 5.92
N ASN A 91 16.11 -19.32 5.34
CA ASN A 91 14.93 -18.77 5.99
C ASN A 91 13.69 -19.43 5.32
N SER A 92 12.54 -19.66 5.97
CA SER A 92 11.36 -20.34 5.34
C SER A 92 9.98 -19.80 5.73
N VAL A 93 9.10 -19.60 4.73
CA VAL A 93 7.77 -18.99 4.89
C VAL A 93 6.72 -19.94 4.36
N VAL A 94 5.66 -19.99 5.14
CA VAL A 94 4.40 -20.62 4.77
C VAL A 94 3.30 -19.58 4.94
N VAL A 95 2.50 -19.38 3.89
CA VAL A 95 1.35 -18.47 3.90
C VAL A 95 0.09 -19.30 3.75
N GLU A 96 -0.78 -19.23 4.74
CA GLU A 96 -2.17 -19.68 4.63
C GLU A 96 -2.96 -18.62 3.85
N VAL A 97 -3.68 -19.03 2.81
CA VAL A 97 -4.63 -18.17 2.11
C VAL A 97 -5.98 -18.88 2.13
N ASP A 98 -6.98 -18.23 2.71
CA ASP A 98 -8.34 -18.72 2.82
C ASP A 98 -9.30 -17.75 2.10
N ASN A 99 -10.15 -18.29 1.21
CA ASN A 99 -11.21 -17.55 0.52
C ASN A 99 -12.62 -17.96 0.96
N THR A 100 -12.75 -18.69 2.08
CA THR A 100 -14.04 -19.11 2.65
C THR A 100 -14.96 -17.91 2.86
N ARG A 101 -16.14 -17.96 2.23
CA ARG A 101 -17.13 -16.89 2.32
C ARG A 101 -17.79 -16.86 3.69
N ARG A 102 -17.89 -15.66 4.26
CA ARG A 102 -18.49 -15.41 5.58
C ARG A 102 -19.71 -14.49 5.46
N ALA A 103 -20.70 -14.67 6.33
CA ALA A 103 -21.94 -13.89 6.31
C ALA A 103 -21.72 -12.40 6.63
N ASP A 104 -20.76 -12.12 7.51
CA ASP A 104 -20.26 -10.81 7.93
C ASP A 104 -19.05 -10.33 7.09
N GLY A 105 -18.61 -11.13 6.12
CA GLY A 105 -17.53 -10.79 5.20
C GLY A 105 -17.93 -9.77 4.14
N VAL A 106 -16.93 -9.04 3.64
CA VAL A 106 -17.05 -8.18 2.45
C VAL A 106 -16.02 -8.66 1.41
N PRO A 107 -16.45 -9.19 0.24
CA PRO A 107 -17.83 -9.45 -0.19
C PRO A 107 -18.55 -10.53 0.65
N SER A 108 -19.89 -10.43 0.70
CA SER A 108 -20.73 -11.37 1.46
C SER A 108 -20.98 -12.69 0.71
N ILE A 109 -21.69 -13.63 1.34
CA ILE A 109 -22.10 -14.92 0.75
C ILE A 109 -22.79 -14.76 -0.62
N HIS A 110 -23.67 -13.76 -0.75
CA HIS A 110 -24.42 -13.48 -1.98
C HIS A 110 -23.75 -12.37 -2.78
N THR A 111 -23.15 -12.72 -3.91
CA THR A 111 -22.56 -11.77 -4.85
C THR A 111 -22.53 -12.35 -6.28
N ASP A 112 -22.48 -11.49 -7.30
CA ASP A 112 -22.60 -11.85 -8.72
C ASP A 112 -21.22 -12.13 -9.39
N TRP A 113 -20.25 -12.57 -8.59
CA TRP A 113 -18.89 -12.89 -9.04
C TRP A 113 -18.23 -13.91 -8.11
N TRP A 114 -17.17 -14.57 -8.59
CA TRP A 114 -16.38 -15.50 -7.79
C TRP A 114 -15.28 -14.77 -7.01
N ASN A 115 -15.17 -15.05 -5.72
CA ASN A 115 -14.09 -14.55 -4.88
C ASN A 115 -12.93 -15.57 -4.94
N TYR A 116 -12.12 -15.47 -6.00
CA TYR A 116 -10.99 -16.39 -6.21
C TYR A 116 -9.97 -16.31 -5.07
N GLY A 117 -9.45 -17.47 -4.69
CA GLY A 117 -8.41 -17.58 -3.69
C GLY A 117 -7.00 -17.59 -4.31
N GLY A 118 -6.03 -17.15 -3.52
CA GLY A 118 -4.61 -17.32 -3.80
C GLY A 118 -3.78 -16.06 -3.65
N LEU A 119 -2.47 -16.22 -3.83
CA LEU A 119 -1.53 -15.10 -3.98
C LEU A 119 -1.67 -14.55 -5.41
N THR A 120 -2.78 -13.85 -5.65
CA THR A 120 -3.18 -13.33 -6.98
C THR A 120 -2.34 -12.15 -7.46
N ARG A 121 -1.43 -11.64 -6.63
CA ARG A 121 -0.51 -10.53 -6.91
C ARG A 121 0.91 -10.82 -6.41
N SER A 122 1.85 -9.96 -6.83
CA SER A 122 3.25 -10.02 -6.40
C SER A 122 3.37 -10.08 -4.89
N VAL A 123 4.28 -10.94 -4.42
CA VAL A 123 4.76 -10.96 -3.04
C VAL A 123 6.22 -10.54 -3.08
N GLU A 124 6.56 -9.46 -2.38
CA GLU A 124 7.87 -8.83 -2.45
C GLU A 124 8.52 -8.75 -1.06
N LEU A 125 9.82 -8.99 -0.98
CA LEU A 125 10.64 -8.73 0.19
C LEU A 125 11.44 -7.45 -0.09
N MET A 126 11.21 -6.41 0.72
CA MET A 126 11.87 -5.12 0.62
C MET A 126 12.79 -4.90 1.81
N GLU A 127 14.04 -4.56 1.51
CA GLU A 127 15.04 -4.16 2.49
C GLU A 127 15.03 -2.63 2.61
N VAL A 128 14.76 -2.11 3.82
CA VAL A 128 14.63 -0.67 4.11
C VAL A 128 15.67 -0.21 5.14
N PRO A 129 15.94 1.11 5.28
CA PRO A 129 16.78 1.60 6.38
C PRO A 129 16.13 1.38 7.76
N GLY A 130 16.93 1.46 8.83
CA GLY A 130 16.45 1.28 10.22
C GLY A 130 15.40 2.30 10.70
N ALA A 131 15.23 3.39 9.96
CA ALA A 131 14.05 4.25 10.01
C ALA A 131 13.66 4.62 8.58
N PHE A 132 12.36 4.54 8.25
CA PHE A 132 11.87 4.63 6.87
C PHE A 132 10.50 5.30 6.78
N ILE A 133 10.11 5.74 5.58
CA ILE A 133 8.81 6.37 5.31
C ILE A 133 7.74 5.28 5.31
N GLN A 134 6.91 5.26 6.36
CA GLN A 134 5.83 4.29 6.50
C GLN A 134 4.61 4.68 5.65
N ASP A 135 4.19 5.94 5.75
CA ASP A 135 3.02 6.47 5.06
C ASP A 135 3.12 8.00 4.92
N TYR A 136 2.37 8.57 3.99
CA TYR A 136 2.31 10.02 3.78
C TYR A 136 1.00 10.45 3.10
N SER A 137 0.60 11.70 3.32
CA SER A 137 -0.42 12.36 2.52
C SER A 137 0.06 13.72 2.05
N LEU A 138 -0.24 14.05 0.79
CA LEU A 138 -0.02 15.36 0.19
C LEU A 138 -1.26 15.75 -0.63
N HIS A 139 -1.83 16.90 -0.31
CA HIS A 139 -3.08 17.36 -0.91
C HIS A 139 -3.17 18.89 -0.93
N LEU A 140 -4.06 19.44 -1.75
CA LEU A 140 -4.32 20.88 -1.72
C LEU A 140 -5.10 21.26 -0.46
N ALA A 141 -4.64 22.32 0.20
CA ALA A 141 -5.34 22.93 1.32
C ALA A 141 -6.77 23.34 0.93
N LYS A 142 -7.69 23.26 1.88
CA LYS A 142 -9.12 23.54 1.64
C LYS A 142 -9.34 24.99 1.23
N GLY A 143 -9.67 25.22 -0.04
CA GLY A 143 -9.79 26.56 -0.62
C GLY A 143 -8.46 27.23 -1.01
N GLY A 144 -7.33 26.52 -0.92
CA GLY A 144 -6.01 27.04 -1.32
C GLY A 144 -5.85 27.27 -2.83
N ASN A 145 -6.75 26.71 -3.67
CA ASN A 145 -6.80 26.94 -5.13
C ASN A 145 -5.43 26.77 -5.82
N GLY A 146 -4.70 25.70 -5.49
CA GLY A 146 -3.37 25.41 -6.06
C GLY A 146 -2.20 26.22 -5.47
N ARG A 147 -2.39 26.98 -4.38
CA ARG A 147 -1.36 27.83 -3.76
C ARG A 147 -0.75 27.29 -2.47
N LEU A 148 -1.43 26.37 -1.81
CA LEU A 148 -1.01 25.77 -0.56
C LEU A 148 -1.22 24.26 -0.65
N ILE A 149 -0.14 23.50 -0.50
CA ILE A 149 -0.19 22.05 -0.29
C ILE A 149 -0.10 21.83 1.23
N GLU A 150 -0.99 21.00 1.76
CA GLU A 150 -0.97 20.50 3.13
C GLU A 150 -0.75 18.99 3.10
N GLY A 151 -0.25 18.45 4.20
CA GLY A 151 0.07 17.03 4.26
C GLY A 151 0.79 16.62 5.53
N TRP A 152 1.27 15.40 5.54
CA TRP A 152 2.08 14.82 6.60
C TRP A 152 2.88 13.64 6.06
N VAL A 153 3.99 13.33 6.73
CA VAL A 153 4.80 12.12 6.53
C VAL A 153 4.94 11.44 7.88
N GLN A 154 4.73 10.12 7.90
CA GLN A 154 4.92 9.27 9.08
C GLN A 154 6.09 8.34 8.83
N LEU A 155 7.06 8.34 9.73
CA LEU A 155 8.17 7.41 9.76
C LEU A 155 7.87 6.24 10.70
N ASN A 156 8.44 5.08 10.37
CA ASN A 156 8.63 3.95 11.29
C ASN A 156 10.12 3.82 11.63
N GLY A 157 10.45 3.22 12.77
CA GLY A 157 11.82 3.14 13.30
C GLY A 157 12.24 4.37 14.12
N VAL A 158 13.48 4.35 14.61
CA VAL A 158 14.05 5.43 15.42
C VAL A 158 14.72 6.46 14.51
N ALA A 159 14.02 7.55 14.21
CA ALA A 159 14.58 8.65 13.44
C ALA A 159 15.77 9.30 14.17
N SER A 160 16.89 9.42 13.45
CA SER A 160 18.17 10.01 13.87
C SER A 160 18.38 11.42 13.31
N GLY A 161 17.85 11.68 12.12
CA GLY A 161 17.77 13.00 11.51
C GLY A 161 16.60 13.82 12.07
N LEU A 162 16.61 15.10 11.72
CA LEU A 162 15.73 16.11 12.30
C LEU A 162 14.64 16.61 11.34
N GLU A 163 14.71 16.26 10.05
CA GLU A 163 13.88 16.85 9.00
C GLU A 163 13.48 15.83 7.91
N VAL A 164 12.24 15.96 7.42
CA VAL A 164 11.82 15.40 6.12
C VAL A 164 12.00 16.46 5.04
N SER A 165 12.42 16.05 3.84
CA SER A 165 12.43 16.91 2.66
C SER A 165 11.44 16.44 1.59
N VAL A 166 10.82 17.40 0.90
CA VAL A 166 9.84 17.17 -0.18
C VAL A 166 10.22 18.02 -1.37
N GLU A 167 10.43 17.39 -2.52
CA GLU A 167 10.80 18.04 -3.78
C GLU A 167 9.72 17.80 -4.85
N ILE A 168 9.35 18.87 -5.57
CA ILE A 168 8.48 18.81 -6.75
C ILE A 168 9.17 19.60 -7.87
N PRO A 169 10.10 18.99 -8.63
CA PRO A 169 10.99 19.71 -9.56
C PRO A 169 10.25 20.51 -10.63
N ASP A 170 9.19 19.93 -11.19
CA ASP A 170 8.30 20.54 -12.20
C ASP A 170 7.56 21.77 -11.69
N ALA A 171 7.32 21.84 -10.38
CA ALA A 171 6.76 23.01 -9.72
C ALA A 171 7.85 23.94 -9.17
N GLY A 172 9.14 23.56 -9.25
CA GLY A 172 10.27 24.29 -8.66
C GLY A 172 10.33 24.26 -7.14
N ILE A 173 9.56 23.39 -6.47
CA ILE A 173 9.41 23.36 -5.01
C ILE A 173 10.48 22.46 -4.39
N TYR A 174 11.16 22.97 -3.37
CA TYR A 174 11.93 22.18 -2.41
C TYR A 174 11.58 22.66 -1.00
N TYR A 175 11.04 21.77 -0.17
CA TYR A 175 10.54 22.06 1.17
C TYR A 175 11.19 21.14 2.20
N LYS A 176 11.30 21.62 3.43
CA LYS A 176 11.77 20.87 4.59
C LYS A 176 10.83 21.11 5.77
N SER A 177 10.57 20.05 6.56
CA SER A 177 9.79 20.13 7.80
C SER A 177 10.45 19.30 8.90
N PRO A 178 10.49 19.78 10.16
CA PRO A 178 11.07 19.01 11.25
C PRO A 178 10.25 17.75 11.56
N ILE A 179 10.95 16.69 11.98
CA ILE A 179 10.35 15.45 12.48
C ILE A 179 10.01 15.64 13.96
N SER A 180 8.76 15.35 14.33
CA SER A 180 8.34 15.35 15.74
C SER A 180 8.76 14.05 16.45
N PRO A 181 8.82 14.02 17.80
CA PRO A 181 9.21 12.82 18.56
C PRO A 181 8.38 11.56 18.31
N SER A 182 7.20 11.67 17.67
CA SER A 182 6.38 10.52 17.25
C SER A 182 6.68 10.04 15.82
N GLY A 183 7.82 10.43 15.23
CA GLY A 183 8.18 10.10 13.84
C GLY A 183 7.35 10.82 12.78
N ARG A 184 6.54 11.82 13.15
CA ARG A 184 5.62 12.52 12.26
C ARG A 184 6.15 13.90 11.87
N ALA A 185 6.15 14.23 10.58
CA ALA A 185 6.40 15.58 10.07
C ALA A 185 5.14 16.08 9.34
N ASP A 186 4.46 17.08 9.92
CA ASP A 186 3.35 17.76 9.23
C ASP A 186 3.90 18.76 8.20
N LEU A 187 3.20 18.95 7.09
CA LEU A 187 3.67 19.69 5.92
C LEU A 187 2.72 20.84 5.58
N SER A 188 3.29 22.04 5.37
CA SER A 188 2.54 23.21 4.89
C SER A 188 3.41 24.00 3.90
N ILE A 189 3.12 23.82 2.61
CA ILE A 189 3.97 24.25 1.50
C ILE A 189 3.26 25.36 0.72
N ASN A 190 3.64 26.62 0.97
CA ASN A 190 3.19 27.74 0.16
C ASN A 190 3.92 27.72 -1.19
N VAL A 191 3.15 27.46 -2.25
CA VAL A 191 3.66 27.33 -3.63
C VAL A 191 4.34 28.62 -4.07
N ASN A 192 3.82 29.79 -3.68
CA ASN A 192 4.38 31.08 -4.11
C ASN A 192 5.78 31.35 -3.56
N ASP A 193 6.07 30.87 -2.35
CA ASP A 193 7.34 31.12 -1.66
C ASP A 193 8.44 30.17 -2.16
N LEU A 194 8.06 29.02 -2.73
CA LEU A 194 8.97 27.90 -3.00
C LEU A 194 9.09 27.58 -4.50
N ALA A 195 8.02 27.65 -5.29
CA ALA A 195 7.99 27.28 -6.71
C ALA A 195 8.97 28.05 -7.61
N CYS A 196 9.57 29.12 -7.10
CA CYS A 196 10.40 30.02 -7.86
C CYS A 196 11.72 30.44 -7.22
N GLY A 197 11.94 30.14 -5.94
CA GLY A 197 13.05 30.72 -5.18
C GLY A 197 13.18 32.23 -5.39
N LYS A 198 14.40 32.73 -5.61
CA LYS A 198 14.69 34.16 -5.84
C LYS A 198 14.52 34.62 -7.31
N LYS A 199 13.72 33.96 -8.14
CA LYS A 199 13.53 34.35 -9.56
C LYS A 199 12.71 35.65 -9.70
N PRO A 200 12.92 36.46 -10.76
CA PRO A 200 12.17 37.69 -10.97
C PRO A 200 10.65 37.44 -11.16
N ARG A 201 9.82 38.32 -10.56
CA ARG A 201 8.36 38.34 -10.78
C ARG A 201 8.06 38.38 -12.28
N GLY A 202 7.16 37.50 -12.74
CA GLY A 202 6.76 37.38 -14.15
C GLY A 202 7.35 36.18 -14.91
N LYS A 203 8.37 35.47 -14.38
CA LYS A 203 8.80 34.15 -14.90
C LYS A 203 8.33 32.97 -14.02
N CYS A 204 7.26 33.21 -13.28
CA CYS A 204 6.83 32.41 -12.13
C CYS A 204 5.32 32.23 -12.15
N ARG A 205 4.85 31.06 -11.68
CA ARG A 205 3.44 30.76 -11.54
C ARG A 205 3.01 30.95 -10.10
N ASP A 206 1.98 31.76 -9.88
CA ASP A 206 1.42 32.04 -8.54
C ASP A 206 0.42 30.96 -8.07
N SER A 207 0.50 29.74 -8.65
CA SER A 207 -0.24 28.53 -8.31
C SER A 207 0.24 27.34 -9.16
N LEU A 208 0.00 26.12 -8.67
CA LEU A 208 0.11 24.89 -9.47
C LEU A 208 -0.89 24.86 -10.62
N GLU A 209 -0.57 24.08 -11.65
CA GLU A 209 -1.53 23.62 -12.66
C GLU A 209 -2.37 22.50 -12.05
N LEU A 210 -3.70 22.64 -12.06
CA LEU A 210 -4.58 21.66 -11.43
C LEU A 210 -4.88 20.50 -12.39
N TRP A 211 -4.86 19.28 -11.85
CA TRP A 211 -5.31 18.09 -12.56
C TRP A 211 -6.82 18.15 -12.83
N SER A 212 -7.21 17.78 -14.05
CA SER A 212 -8.60 17.56 -14.47
C SER A 212 -8.67 16.43 -15.51
N PRO A 213 -9.84 15.81 -15.76
CA PRO A 213 -9.99 14.81 -16.83
C PRO A 213 -9.60 15.35 -18.21
N GLU A 214 -9.85 16.63 -18.47
CA GLU A 214 -9.57 17.31 -19.75
C GLU A 214 -8.11 17.81 -19.84
N ALA A 215 -7.46 18.07 -18.71
CA ALA A 215 -6.06 18.45 -18.60
C ALA A 215 -5.38 17.70 -17.42
N PRO A 216 -4.92 16.46 -17.64
CA PRO A 216 -4.41 15.59 -16.57
C PRO A 216 -2.95 15.91 -16.21
N ARG A 217 -2.71 17.03 -15.51
CA ARG A 217 -1.38 17.37 -15.00
C ARG A 217 -1.00 16.50 -13.80
N LEU A 218 0.06 15.72 -13.95
CA LEU A 218 0.75 15.04 -12.84
C LEU A 218 2.04 15.79 -12.50
N TYR A 219 2.44 15.68 -11.23
CA TYR A 219 3.73 16.17 -10.73
C TYR A 219 4.49 15.02 -10.10
N ARG A 220 5.74 14.79 -10.54
CA ARG A 220 6.66 13.92 -9.79
C ARG A 220 6.98 14.59 -8.46
N VAL A 221 6.68 13.89 -7.37
CA VAL A 221 7.01 14.28 -6.00
C VAL A 221 8.04 13.29 -5.44
N THR A 222 9.14 13.80 -4.89
CA THR A 222 10.15 13.01 -4.17
C THR A 222 10.07 13.37 -2.68
N ILE A 223 9.96 12.39 -1.79
CA ILE A 223 10.00 12.57 -0.34
C ILE A 223 11.21 11.79 0.19
N THR A 224 12.07 12.45 0.97
CA THR A 224 13.31 11.86 1.51
C THR A 224 13.45 12.17 3.01
N ALA A 225 13.69 11.12 3.80
CA ALA A 225 13.90 11.15 5.25
C ALA A 225 14.75 9.94 5.67
N GLU A 226 15.64 10.07 6.67
CA GLU A 226 16.46 8.96 7.22
C GLU A 226 17.23 8.10 6.20
N GLY A 227 17.51 8.64 5.01
CA GLY A 227 18.16 7.91 3.90
C GLY A 227 17.20 7.05 3.07
N ASP A 228 15.94 6.94 3.47
CA ASP A 228 14.85 6.40 2.63
C ASP A 228 14.34 7.46 1.65
N THR A 229 13.77 7.03 0.52
CA THR A 229 13.22 7.92 -0.51
C THR A 229 12.05 7.31 -1.27
N VAL A 230 10.91 7.98 -1.17
CA VAL A 230 9.67 7.64 -1.90
C VAL A 230 9.50 8.60 -3.08
N THR A 231 9.04 8.08 -4.22
CA THR A 231 8.63 8.88 -5.39
C THR A 231 7.19 8.52 -5.78
N ASP A 232 6.36 9.52 -6.06
CA ASP A 232 5.00 9.34 -6.60
C ASP A 232 4.66 10.39 -7.68
N GLU A 233 3.64 10.12 -8.51
CA GLU A 233 3.10 11.03 -9.52
C GLU A 233 1.73 11.59 -9.09
N ILE A 234 1.74 12.74 -8.43
CA ILE A 234 0.55 13.31 -7.78
C ILE A 234 -0.16 14.31 -8.71
N GLY A 235 -1.44 14.05 -8.99
CA GLY A 235 -2.35 14.98 -9.64
C GLY A 235 -3.10 15.85 -8.63
N PHE A 236 -2.67 17.11 -8.45
CA PHE A 236 -3.31 18.05 -7.52
C PHE A 236 -4.65 18.55 -8.11
N ALA A 237 -5.77 18.01 -7.62
CA ALA A 237 -7.11 18.32 -8.11
C ALA A 237 -7.98 19.06 -7.07
N CYS A 238 -8.96 19.83 -7.54
CA CYS A 238 -10.01 20.39 -6.71
C CYS A 238 -11.39 19.87 -7.16
N THR A 239 -12.02 19.01 -6.36
CA THR A 239 -13.41 18.62 -6.62
C THR A 239 -14.38 19.68 -6.10
N ARG A 240 -15.44 19.97 -6.87
CA ARG A 240 -16.52 20.87 -6.48
C ARG A 240 -17.85 20.12 -6.54
N LYS A 241 -18.50 19.93 -5.39
CA LYS A 241 -19.91 19.53 -5.35
C LYS A 241 -20.76 20.74 -5.70
N LEU A 242 -21.40 20.73 -6.87
CA LEU A 242 -22.44 21.70 -7.19
C LEU A 242 -23.68 21.41 -6.32
N PRO A 243 -24.41 22.43 -5.85
CA PRO A 243 -25.75 22.23 -5.30
C PRO A 243 -26.62 21.54 -6.35
N SER A 244 -27.49 20.62 -5.94
CA SER A 244 -28.54 20.10 -6.82
C SER A 244 -29.39 21.28 -7.30
N ALA A 245 -29.63 21.37 -8.61
CA ALA A 245 -30.39 22.45 -9.21
C ALA A 245 -31.89 22.29 -8.92
N ALA A 246 -32.32 22.57 -7.69
CA ALA A 246 -33.70 22.98 -7.44
C ALA A 246 -33.92 24.32 -8.14
N GLY A 247 -34.85 24.35 -9.10
CA GLY A 247 -34.88 25.38 -10.14
C GLY A 247 -35.09 26.81 -9.63
N ALA A 248 -34.16 27.71 -9.95
CA ALA A 248 -34.36 29.15 -9.97
C ALA A 248 -33.36 29.86 -10.90
N HIS A 249 -33.84 30.78 -11.74
CA HIS A 249 -32.99 31.66 -12.54
C HIS A 249 -32.32 32.75 -11.67
N SER A 250 -30.99 32.71 -11.48
CA SER A 250 -30.12 33.89 -11.35
C SER A 250 -28.64 33.50 -11.22
N PRO A 251 -27.69 34.12 -11.95
CA PRO A 251 -26.27 33.85 -11.78
C PRO A 251 -25.72 34.64 -10.57
N ARG A 252 -25.69 34.03 -9.37
CA ARG A 252 -25.04 34.64 -8.19
C ARG A 252 -23.91 33.79 -7.62
N LYS A 253 -22.68 34.28 -7.84
CA LYS A 253 -21.41 34.00 -7.13
C LYS A 253 -21.22 32.56 -6.64
N THR A 254 -20.68 31.73 -7.53
CA THR A 254 -20.13 30.41 -7.19
C THR A 254 -18.92 30.56 -6.25
N ILE A 255 -19.05 30.15 -4.99
CA ILE A 255 -17.91 30.06 -4.08
C ILE A 255 -17.14 28.77 -4.40
N ALA A 256 -15.94 28.92 -4.97
CA ALA A 256 -15.02 27.81 -5.14
C ALA A 256 -14.52 27.33 -3.76
N ARG A 257 -14.84 26.09 -3.41
CA ARG A 257 -14.18 25.39 -2.29
C ARG A 257 -13.51 24.14 -2.85
N CYS A 258 -12.18 24.16 -2.96
CA CYS A 258 -11.39 22.95 -3.14
C CYS A 258 -11.56 22.08 -1.90
N TRP A 259 -11.92 20.81 -2.09
CA TRP A 259 -11.79 19.78 -1.08
C TRP A 259 -10.42 19.09 -1.24
N PRO A 260 -9.77 18.68 -0.13
CA PRO A 260 -8.62 17.77 -0.21
C PRO A 260 -9.03 16.52 -0.99
N GLY A 261 -8.25 16.21 -2.03
CA GLY A 261 -8.49 15.06 -2.89
C GLY A 261 -7.16 14.57 -3.44
N GLN A 262 -6.53 13.65 -2.71
CA GLN A 262 -5.44 12.84 -3.24
C GLN A 262 -6.07 11.80 -4.17
N LYS A 263 -5.88 11.96 -5.48
CA LYS A 263 -6.13 10.88 -6.44
C LYS A 263 -4.80 10.19 -6.71
N SER A 264 -4.38 9.33 -5.78
CA SER A 264 -3.55 8.20 -6.19
C SER A 264 -4.44 7.28 -7.05
N TRP A 265 -3.90 6.75 -8.15
CA TRP A 265 -4.63 5.81 -8.98
C TRP A 265 -4.60 4.42 -8.33
N ALA A 266 -5.32 4.27 -7.23
CA ALA A 266 -5.79 2.98 -6.80
C ALA A 266 -6.75 2.44 -7.89
N GLN A 267 -6.18 1.73 -8.88
CA GLN A 267 -6.95 0.72 -9.62
C GLN A 267 -7.69 -0.13 -8.59
N ILE A 268 -8.93 -0.55 -8.92
CA ILE A 268 -9.66 -1.54 -8.11
C ILE A 268 -8.72 -2.73 -7.94
N SER A 269 -8.21 -2.87 -6.73
CA SER A 269 -7.03 -3.67 -6.45
C SER A 269 -7.44 -4.94 -5.74
N PHE A 270 -6.79 -6.04 -6.10
CA PHE A 270 -6.66 -7.22 -5.27
C PHE A 270 -5.49 -6.99 -4.29
N ALA A 271 -5.40 -7.73 -3.20
CA ALA A 271 -4.36 -7.52 -2.18
C ALA A 271 -2.97 -7.88 -2.73
N SER A 272 -2.01 -6.96 -2.59
CA SER A 272 -0.57 -7.24 -2.76
C SER A 272 0.09 -7.29 -1.38
N PRO A 273 0.62 -8.44 -0.94
CA PRO A 273 1.42 -8.52 0.28
C PRO A 273 2.85 -8.06 0.03
N THR A 274 3.37 -7.19 0.89
CA THR A 274 4.78 -6.82 0.92
C THR A 274 5.40 -7.12 2.28
N ILE A 275 6.63 -7.59 2.29
CA ILE A 275 7.35 -7.98 3.51
C ILE A 275 8.53 -7.04 3.66
N ARG A 276 8.66 -6.38 4.81
CA ARG A 276 9.74 -5.43 5.09
C ARG A 276 10.73 -6.01 6.08
N THR A 277 12.02 -5.81 5.83
CA THR A 277 13.09 -6.02 6.81
C THR A 277 13.97 -4.78 6.80
N THR A 278 14.43 -4.34 7.96
CA THR A 278 15.48 -3.30 7.99
C THR A 278 16.84 -3.91 7.67
N LYS A 279 17.78 -3.06 7.24
CA LYS A 279 19.21 -3.38 7.21
C LYS A 279 19.75 -3.56 8.64
N GLN A 280 20.44 -4.66 8.87
CA GLN A 280 21.29 -4.89 10.05
C GLN A 280 22.66 -4.23 9.86
#